data_AF-A0A0S8GHA0-F1
#
_entry.id   AF-A0A0S8GHA0-F1
#
_cell.length_a   1.000
_cell.length_b   1.000
_cell.length_c   1.000
_cell.angle_alpha   90.00
_cell.angle_beta   90.00
_cell.angle_gamma   90.00
#
_symmetry.space_group_name_H-M   'P 1'
#
loop_
_entity.id
_entity.type
_entity.pdbx_description
1 polymer ?
#
loop_
_entity_poly.entity_id
_entity_poly.type
_entity_poly.pdbx_seq_one_letter_code
_entity_poly.pdbx_strand_id
1 'polypeptide(L)'
;MNKKENKKDNKQDNKKDDKHEGKPETVQRDIEAFLSLPAFLTIVSSSVEVFRKETIGYLVGIKAEDKYIVEYAIPYQTAESSYVHATIDEDRVARVNEILSNVSQALEFIGDFHSHTVFGESRATVIPSDTDLFSTVPGELNLICAVNLKKRSVKWHENRRGILTGTIGEYRIEIGGYYIDKPMVGRQYQRVLVKCPAVTGIGKE
;
A
#
# COMPACT_ATOMS: atom_id res chain seq x y z
N MET A 1 -8.08 37.82 77.52
CA MET A 1 -9.41 37.17 77.65
C MET A 1 -9.92 36.91 76.23
N ASN A 2 -10.17 35.63 75.92
CA ASN A 2 -10.49 35.09 74.59
C ASN A 2 -11.81 35.59 73.98
N LYS A 3 -11.85 35.67 72.64
CA LYS A 3 -12.79 34.99 71.69
C LYS A 3 -12.47 35.50 70.26
N LYS A 4 -11.87 34.69 69.37
CA LYS A 4 -12.49 33.73 68.41
C LYS A 4 -13.58 34.38 67.54
N GLU A 5 -13.30 34.69 66.27
CA GLU A 5 -13.34 33.85 65.04
C GLU A 5 -14.59 34.20 64.21
N ASN A 6 -14.41 34.69 62.98
CA ASN A 6 -14.83 33.93 61.79
C ASN A 6 -14.46 34.59 60.45
N LYS A 7 -13.94 33.73 59.57
CA LYS A 7 -13.61 33.94 58.15
C LYS A 7 -14.85 34.27 57.31
N LYS A 8 -14.62 34.97 56.20
CA LYS A 8 -15.17 34.58 54.88
C LYS A 8 -14.25 35.07 53.77
N ASP A 9 -13.74 34.10 53.03
CA ASP A 9 -12.96 34.24 51.81
C ASP A 9 -13.80 34.88 50.69
N ASN A 10 -13.19 35.71 49.86
CA ASN A 10 -13.71 36.01 48.54
C ASN A 10 -12.57 35.95 47.52
N LYS A 11 -12.66 34.93 46.64
CA LYS A 11 -11.84 34.74 45.44
C LYS A 11 -12.11 35.88 44.46
N GLN A 12 -11.07 36.35 43.78
CA GLN A 12 -11.22 36.79 42.40
C GLN A 12 -9.96 36.47 41.60
N ASP A 13 -10.22 35.74 40.52
CA ASP A 13 -9.31 35.24 39.50
C ASP A 13 -8.64 36.37 38.71
N ASN A 14 -7.42 36.12 38.20
CA ASN A 14 -7.12 36.45 36.81
C ASN A 14 -5.92 35.66 36.26
N LYS A 15 -6.29 34.66 35.45
CA LYS A 15 -5.71 34.13 34.21
C LYS A 15 -4.21 34.36 33.94
N LYS A 16 -3.49 33.25 33.90
CA LYS A 16 -2.21 33.08 33.19
C LYS A 16 -2.49 32.89 31.70
N ASP A 17 -1.70 33.57 30.89
CA ASP A 17 -1.65 33.42 29.44
C ASP A 17 -0.99 32.07 29.08
N ASP A 18 -1.78 31.08 28.68
CA ASP A 18 -1.29 29.87 28.03
C ASP A 18 -1.05 30.16 26.54
N LYS A 19 0.24 30.27 26.19
CA LYS A 19 0.69 30.21 24.79
C LYS A 19 0.45 28.81 24.26
N HIS A 20 -0.62 28.63 23.49
CA HIS A 20 -0.76 27.46 22.62
C HIS A 20 0.29 27.55 21.50
N GLU A 21 1.43 26.88 21.70
CA GLU A 21 2.29 26.44 20.60
C GLU A 21 1.46 25.51 19.71
N GLY A 22 1.11 25.99 18.52
CA GLY A 22 0.44 25.19 17.51
C GLY A 22 1.35 24.02 17.13
N LYS A 23 0.85 22.80 17.29
CA LYS A 23 1.48 21.62 16.70
C LYS A 23 1.58 21.84 15.19
N PRO A 24 2.71 21.53 14.54
CA PRO A 24 2.81 21.62 13.09
C PRO A 24 1.75 20.71 12.47
N GLU A 25 0.88 21.28 11.63
CA GLU A 25 -0.03 20.51 10.78
C GLU A 25 0.83 19.64 9.86
N THR A 26 0.86 18.34 10.13
CA THR A 26 1.46 17.36 9.22
C THR A 26 0.58 17.30 7.98
N VAL A 27 0.99 17.98 6.91
CA VAL A 27 0.38 17.83 5.59
C VAL A 27 0.62 16.38 5.15
N GLN A 28 -0.41 15.54 5.28
CA GLN A 28 -0.36 14.15 4.82
C GLN A 28 -0.30 14.18 3.29
N ARG A 29 0.89 13.93 2.73
CA ARG A 29 1.10 13.89 1.28
C ARG A 29 0.56 12.58 0.73
N ASP A 30 -0.14 12.63 -0.39
CA ASP A 30 -0.58 11.44 -1.11
C ASP A 30 0.64 10.69 -1.67
N ILE A 31 0.63 9.36 -1.53
CA ILE A 31 1.70 8.50 -2.05
C ILE A 31 1.26 7.99 -3.41
N GLU A 32 2.14 8.08 -4.42
CA GLU A 32 1.87 7.62 -5.77
C GLU A 32 2.78 6.46 -6.17
N ALA A 33 2.24 5.50 -6.92
CA ALA A 33 3.01 4.42 -7.54
C ALA A 33 2.78 4.41 -9.05
N PHE A 34 3.85 4.58 -9.81
CA PHE A 34 3.86 4.53 -11.27
C PHE A 34 4.36 3.18 -11.73
N LEU A 35 3.48 2.38 -12.32
CA LEU A 35 3.83 1.10 -12.91
C LEU A 35 4.35 1.30 -14.33
N SER A 36 5.53 0.75 -14.61
CA SER A 36 5.99 0.51 -15.97
C SER A 36 5.07 -0.51 -16.66
N LEU A 37 5.09 -0.54 -18.00
CA LEU A 37 4.36 -1.58 -18.74
C LEU A 37 4.85 -3.00 -18.38
N PRO A 38 6.17 -3.28 -18.30
CA PRO A 38 6.66 -4.58 -17.82
C PRO A 38 6.12 -4.98 -16.44
N ALA A 39 6.18 -4.09 -15.44
CA ALA A 39 5.68 -4.38 -14.10
C ALA A 39 4.17 -4.67 -14.12
N PHE A 40 3.41 -3.84 -14.82
CA PHE A 40 1.96 -4.05 -14.98
C PHE A 40 1.65 -5.41 -15.63
N LEU A 41 2.33 -5.74 -16.74
CA LEU A 41 2.10 -6.99 -17.45
C LEU A 41 2.39 -8.18 -16.54
N THR A 42 3.51 -8.16 -15.81
CA THR A 42 3.86 -9.26 -14.90
C THR A 42 2.87 -9.42 -13.77
N ILE A 43 2.46 -8.33 -13.10
CA ILE A 43 1.46 -8.38 -12.01
C ILE A 43 0.16 -9.00 -12.54
N VAL A 44 -0.34 -8.52 -13.67
CA VAL A 44 -1.61 -8.99 -14.24
C VAL A 44 -1.50 -10.42 -14.73
N SER A 45 -0.47 -10.76 -15.51
CA SER A 45 -0.34 -12.08 -16.11
C SER A 45 -0.15 -13.17 -15.06
N SER A 46 0.74 -12.94 -14.08
CA SER A 46 0.99 -13.91 -13.01
C SER A 46 -0.24 -14.12 -12.13
N SER A 47 -0.97 -13.05 -11.80
CA SER A 47 -2.21 -13.14 -11.01
C SER A 47 -3.33 -13.89 -11.74
N VAL A 48 -3.44 -13.70 -13.06
CA VAL A 48 -4.48 -14.35 -13.88
C VAL A 48 -4.15 -15.82 -14.14
N GLU A 49 -2.88 -16.15 -14.38
CA GLU A 49 -2.41 -17.50 -14.68
C GLU A 49 -2.80 -18.51 -13.59
N VAL A 50 -2.70 -18.10 -12.32
CA VAL A 50 -3.02 -18.97 -11.18
C VAL A 50 -4.41 -18.71 -10.58
N PHE A 51 -5.30 -18.02 -11.29
CA PHE A 51 -6.61 -17.60 -10.79
C PHE A 51 -7.33 -18.70 -9.98
N ARG A 52 -7.90 -18.31 -8.83
CA ARG A 52 -8.32 -19.16 -7.68
C ARG A 52 -7.21 -19.57 -6.72
N LYS A 53 -5.99 -19.10 -6.95
CA LYS A 53 -4.91 -19.04 -5.97
C LYS A 53 -4.36 -17.61 -5.91
N GLU A 54 -3.67 -17.29 -4.83
CA GLU A 54 -2.94 -16.04 -4.71
C GLU A 54 -1.54 -16.18 -5.30
N THR A 55 -1.08 -15.14 -6.00
CA THR A 55 0.31 -14.94 -6.40
C THR A 55 0.94 -13.95 -5.44
N ILE A 56 2.24 -14.10 -5.16
CA ILE A 56 3.06 -13.10 -4.47
C ILE A 56 4.33 -12.85 -5.29
N GLY A 57 4.87 -11.63 -5.22
CA GLY A 57 6.11 -11.24 -5.88
C GLY A 57 6.70 -9.95 -5.31
N TYR A 58 7.95 -9.65 -5.65
CA TYR A 58 8.61 -8.43 -5.23
C TYR A 58 8.58 -7.36 -6.32
N LEU A 59 8.63 -6.10 -5.89
CA LEU A 59 8.66 -4.90 -6.72
C LEU A 59 10.07 -4.32 -6.71
N VAL A 60 10.57 -4.03 -7.91
CA VAL A 60 11.89 -3.43 -8.12
C VAL A 60 11.72 -2.10 -8.83
N GLY A 61 12.40 -1.08 -8.34
CA GLY A 61 12.22 0.26 -8.85
C GLY A 61 13.03 1.31 -8.13
N ILE A 62 12.51 2.53 -8.16
CA ILE A 62 13.08 3.71 -7.51
C ILE A 62 12.07 4.20 -6.47
N LYS A 63 12.55 4.42 -5.24
CA LYS A 63 11.77 5.01 -4.15
C LYS A 63 12.19 6.47 -3.91
N ALA A 64 11.23 7.37 -3.92
CA ALA A 64 11.37 8.76 -3.47
C ALA A 64 10.52 8.99 -2.20
N GLU A 65 10.48 10.22 -1.68
CA GLU A 65 9.78 10.54 -0.41
C GLU A 65 8.27 10.19 -0.45
N ASP A 66 7.59 10.50 -1.55
CA ASP A 66 6.14 10.31 -1.73
C ASP A 66 5.77 9.56 -3.03
N LYS A 67 6.77 8.99 -3.71
CA LYS A 67 6.60 8.38 -5.04
C LYS A 67 7.40 7.11 -5.19
N TYR A 68 6.79 6.15 -5.86
CA TYR A 68 7.40 4.90 -6.29
C TYR A 68 7.34 4.80 -7.81
N ILE A 69 8.48 4.53 -8.44
CA ILE A 69 8.55 4.15 -9.84
C ILE A 69 8.81 2.65 -9.88
N VAL A 70 7.82 1.87 -10.26
CA VAL A 70 7.90 0.41 -10.29
C VAL A 70 8.31 -0.02 -11.69
N GLU A 71 9.60 -0.33 -11.85
CA GLU A 71 10.17 -0.72 -13.14
C GLU A 71 9.92 -2.21 -13.45
N TYR A 72 10.02 -3.06 -12.44
CA TYR A 72 9.77 -4.50 -12.57
C TYR A 72 8.93 -5.04 -11.41
N ALA A 73 8.15 -6.05 -11.73
CA ALA A 73 7.53 -6.94 -10.74
C ALA A 73 8.02 -8.36 -11.05
N ILE A 74 8.36 -9.13 -10.01
CA ILE A 74 8.92 -10.47 -10.18
C ILE A 74 8.17 -11.44 -9.26
N PRO A 75 7.37 -12.38 -9.81
CA PRO A 75 6.61 -13.33 -9.02
C PRO A 75 7.52 -14.36 -8.35
N TYR A 76 7.12 -14.84 -7.18
CA TYR A 76 7.82 -15.91 -6.48
C TYR A 76 7.55 -17.23 -7.20
N GLN A 77 8.61 -17.86 -7.72
CA GLN A 77 8.50 -19.13 -8.46
C GLN A 77 8.09 -20.33 -7.59
N THR A 78 8.28 -20.25 -6.26
CA THR A 78 8.02 -21.34 -5.31
C THR A 78 7.17 -20.86 -4.13
N ALA A 79 6.05 -20.19 -4.40
CA ALA A 79 5.03 -19.98 -3.38
C ALA A 79 4.22 -21.27 -3.22
N GLU A 80 4.63 -22.17 -2.32
CA GLU A 80 3.69 -23.20 -1.86
C GLU A 80 2.50 -22.47 -1.24
N SER A 81 1.33 -22.59 -1.89
CA SER A 81 0.07 -22.03 -1.44
C SER A 81 -0.43 -22.79 -0.21
N SER A 82 0.33 -22.76 0.87
CA SER A 82 -0.17 -23.08 2.20
C SER A 82 -0.71 -21.78 2.79
N TYR A 83 -1.85 -21.87 3.46
CA TYR A 83 -2.58 -20.76 4.11
C TYR A 83 -1.80 -20.12 5.28
N VAL A 84 -0.47 -20.18 5.26
CA VAL A 84 0.40 -19.87 6.40
C VAL A 84 1.60 -19.08 5.89
N HIS A 85 1.58 -17.78 6.18
CA HIS A 85 2.74 -16.89 6.20
C HIS A 85 3.66 -16.98 4.97
N ALA A 86 3.34 -16.20 3.94
CA ALA A 86 4.39 -15.61 3.12
C ALA A 86 5.13 -14.55 3.95
N THR A 87 5.81 -14.96 5.02
CA THR A 87 6.92 -14.16 5.55
C THR A 87 7.93 -14.10 4.42
N ILE A 88 8.07 -12.91 3.85
CA ILE A 88 9.12 -12.60 2.89
C ILE A 88 10.43 -13.06 3.53
N ASP A 89 11.05 -14.06 2.90
CA ASP A 89 12.34 -14.58 3.32
C ASP A 89 13.35 -13.43 3.22
N GLU A 90 13.80 -12.89 4.35
CA GLU A 90 14.77 -11.77 4.39
C GLU A 90 16.03 -12.12 3.59
N ASP A 91 16.44 -13.40 3.56
CA ASP A 91 17.57 -13.85 2.76
C ASP A 91 17.26 -13.75 1.26
N ARG A 92 16.00 -13.89 0.85
CA ARG A 92 15.57 -13.69 -0.55
C ARG A 92 15.66 -12.22 -0.93
N VAL A 93 15.17 -11.32 -0.09
CA VAL A 93 15.28 -9.87 -0.33
C VAL A 93 16.75 -9.46 -0.39
N ALA A 94 17.58 -9.96 0.52
CA ALA A 94 19.01 -9.72 0.53
C ALA A 94 19.67 -10.19 -0.79
N ARG A 95 19.37 -11.41 -1.26
CA ARG A 95 19.89 -11.93 -2.54
C ARG A 95 19.44 -11.06 -3.73
N VAL A 96 18.19 -10.61 -3.75
CA VAL A 96 17.68 -9.74 -4.82
C VAL A 96 18.41 -8.40 -4.79
N ASN A 97 18.53 -7.77 -3.62
CA ASN A 97 19.24 -6.50 -3.49
C ASN A 97 20.73 -6.62 -3.83
N GLU A 98 21.38 -7.73 -3.48
CA GLU A 98 22.76 -8.01 -3.88
C GLU A 98 22.88 -8.07 -5.41
N ILE A 99 22.01 -8.81 -6.09
CA ILE A 99 21.99 -8.86 -7.56
C ILE A 99 21.77 -7.46 -8.13
N LEU A 100 20.76 -6.73 -7.65
CA LEU A 100 20.42 -5.39 -8.13
C LEU A 100 21.58 -4.42 -7.98
N SER A 101 22.25 -4.41 -6.83
CA SER A 101 23.40 -3.53 -6.57
C SER A 101 24.58 -3.78 -7.53
N ASN A 102 24.70 -5.00 -8.05
CA ASN A 102 25.74 -5.39 -9.00
C ASN A 102 25.39 -5.08 -10.46
N VAL A 103 24.09 -5.01 -10.81
CA VAL A 103 23.64 -4.87 -12.21
C VAL A 103 22.96 -3.53 -12.51
N SER A 104 22.62 -2.75 -11.48
CA SER A 104 21.97 -1.45 -11.60
C SER A 104 22.47 -0.50 -10.51
N GLN A 105 22.67 0.76 -10.88
CA GLN A 105 23.08 1.81 -9.94
C GLN A 105 21.90 2.52 -9.27
N ALA A 106 20.67 2.29 -9.74
CA ALA A 106 19.49 3.06 -9.32
C ALA A 106 18.28 2.21 -8.92
N LEU A 107 18.30 0.90 -9.15
CA LEU A 107 17.17 0.02 -8.84
C LEU A 107 17.39 -0.67 -7.51
N GLU A 108 16.36 -0.69 -6.70
CA GLU A 108 16.31 -1.39 -5.41
C GLU A 108 14.99 -2.16 -5.27
N PHE A 109 14.94 -3.05 -4.30
CA PHE A 109 13.68 -3.59 -3.80
C PHE A 109 12.88 -2.46 -3.13
N ILE A 110 11.63 -2.26 -3.55
CA ILE A 110 10.77 -1.17 -3.07
C ILE A 110 9.48 -1.65 -2.38
N GLY A 111 9.29 -2.97 -2.30
CA GLY A 111 8.17 -3.64 -1.63
C GLY A 111 7.65 -4.85 -2.41
N ASP A 112 6.40 -5.22 -2.21
CA ASP A 112 5.81 -6.45 -2.75
C ASP A 112 4.46 -6.24 -3.42
N PHE A 113 4.06 -7.23 -4.21
CA PHE A 113 2.70 -7.38 -4.66
C PHE A 113 2.16 -8.77 -4.39
N HIS A 114 0.85 -8.86 -4.21
CA HIS A 114 0.14 -10.13 -4.25
C HIS A 114 -1.22 -9.98 -4.89
N SER A 115 -1.86 -11.10 -5.20
CA SER A 115 -3.20 -11.12 -5.78
C SER A 115 -4.22 -11.61 -4.78
N HIS A 116 -5.36 -10.94 -4.68
CA HIS A 116 -6.54 -11.52 -4.05
C HIS A 116 -7.41 -12.19 -5.11
N THR A 117 -7.97 -13.35 -4.78
CA THR A 117 -8.91 -14.08 -5.65
C THR A 117 -10.25 -14.30 -4.95
N VAL A 118 -11.26 -14.67 -5.72
CA VAL A 118 -12.57 -15.06 -5.19
C VAL A 118 -12.42 -16.19 -4.18
N PHE A 119 -12.99 -16.01 -2.99
CA PHE A 119 -13.05 -17.02 -1.93
C PHE A 119 -14.51 -17.32 -1.59
N GLY A 120 -14.97 -18.53 -1.92
CA GLY A 120 -16.39 -18.88 -1.81
C GLY A 120 -17.26 -17.94 -2.67
N GLU A 121 -18.21 -17.26 -2.04
CA GLU A 121 -19.09 -16.28 -2.69
C GLU A 121 -18.53 -14.84 -2.67
N SER A 122 -17.45 -14.62 -1.92
CA SER A 122 -16.85 -13.30 -1.73
C SER A 122 -15.95 -12.93 -2.89
N ARG A 123 -16.16 -11.73 -3.45
CA ARG A 123 -15.32 -11.16 -4.50
C ARG A 123 -13.96 -10.74 -3.94
N ALA A 124 -12.93 -10.87 -4.76
CA ALA A 124 -11.64 -10.28 -4.44
C ALA A 124 -11.75 -8.75 -4.37
N THR A 125 -10.99 -8.14 -3.46
CA THR A 125 -10.92 -6.68 -3.30
C THR A 125 -9.46 -6.24 -3.18
N VAL A 126 -9.18 -4.96 -3.33
CA VAL A 126 -7.82 -4.39 -3.13
C VAL A 126 -7.60 -3.88 -1.70
N ILE A 127 -8.41 -4.35 -0.77
CA ILE A 127 -8.36 -3.98 0.64
C ILE A 127 -7.49 -5.01 1.35
N PRO A 128 -6.39 -4.60 2.02
CA PRO A 128 -5.56 -5.54 2.74
C PRO A 128 -6.35 -6.21 3.87
N SER A 129 -6.15 -7.51 4.02
CA SER A 129 -6.57 -8.29 5.18
C SER A 129 -5.73 -7.91 6.40
N ASP A 130 -6.14 -8.38 7.59
CA ASP A 130 -5.33 -8.15 8.79
C ASP A 130 -3.96 -8.85 8.65
N THR A 131 -3.89 -10.02 8.02
CA THR A 131 -2.64 -10.74 7.73
C THR A 131 -1.72 -9.96 6.80
N ASP A 132 -2.27 -9.30 5.77
CA ASP A 132 -1.50 -8.44 4.87
C ASP A 132 -0.87 -7.28 5.65
N LEU A 133 -1.64 -6.65 6.55
CA LEU A 133 -1.15 -5.54 7.38
C LEU A 133 -0.09 -5.98 8.39
N PHE A 134 -0.21 -7.19 8.97
CA PHE A 134 0.77 -7.71 9.92
C PHE A 134 2.10 -8.12 9.29
N SER A 135 2.08 -8.52 8.02
CA SER A 135 3.29 -8.94 7.27
C SER A 135 3.99 -7.79 6.54
N THR A 136 3.37 -6.61 6.52
CA THR A 136 3.92 -5.43 5.84
C THR A 136 5.10 -4.84 6.61
N VAL A 137 6.21 -4.60 5.91
CA VAL A 137 7.33 -3.82 6.44
C VAL A 137 7.04 -2.31 6.25
N PRO A 138 7.15 -1.49 7.31
CA PRO A 138 6.97 -0.06 7.19
C PRO A 138 7.92 0.57 6.18
N GLY A 139 7.41 1.50 5.38
CA GLY A 139 8.20 2.14 4.33
C GLY A 139 8.16 1.41 2.98
N GLU A 140 7.56 0.24 2.85
CA GLU A 140 7.49 -0.49 1.58
C GLU A 140 6.17 -0.26 0.84
N LEU A 141 6.24 -0.25 -0.49
CA LEU A 141 5.06 -0.23 -1.35
C LEU A 141 4.44 -1.63 -1.39
N ASN A 142 3.16 -1.72 -1.04
CA ASN A 142 2.42 -2.98 -1.14
C ASN A 142 1.30 -2.84 -2.17
N LEU A 143 1.25 -3.74 -3.15
CA LEU A 143 0.22 -3.76 -4.19
C LEU A 143 -0.66 -5.01 -4.11
N ILE A 144 -1.98 -4.82 -4.15
CA ILE A 144 -2.94 -5.92 -4.24
C ILE A 144 -3.59 -5.91 -5.63
N CYS A 145 -3.46 -7.02 -6.35
CA CYS A 145 -4.14 -7.30 -7.61
C CYS A 145 -5.40 -8.15 -7.35
N ALA A 146 -6.57 -7.54 -7.29
CA ALA A 146 -7.82 -8.24 -7.14
C ALA A 146 -8.29 -8.80 -8.50
N VAL A 147 -8.40 -10.13 -8.58
CA VAL A 147 -8.84 -10.84 -9.79
C VAL A 147 -10.24 -11.39 -9.59
N ASN A 148 -11.18 -10.95 -10.45
CA ASN A 148 -12.56 -11.41 -10.46
C ASN A 148 -12.98 -11.79 -11.88
N LEU A 149 -14.03 -12.61 -12.03
CA LEU A 149 -14.66 -12.78 -13.35
C LEU A 149 -15.37 -11.48 -13.77
N LYS A 150 -15.21 -11.07 -15.03
CA LYS A 150 -15.84 -9.86 -15.56
C LYS A 150 -17.36 -10.06 -15.71
N LYS A 151 -18.13 -9.03 -15.37
CA LYS A 151 -19.55 -8.91 -15.74
C LYS A 151 -19.75 -8.16 -17.05
N ARG A 152 -18.78 -7.30 -17.39
CA ARG A 152 -18.71 -6.47 -18.59
C ARG A 152 -17.26 -6.07 -18.83
N SER A 153 -16.91 -5.78 -20.07
CA SER A 153 -15.60 -5.24 -20.43
C SER A 153 -15.50 -3.77 -20.04
N VAL A 154 -14.33 -3.35 -19.53
CA VAL A 154 -14.05 -1.97 -19.13
C VAL A 154 -12.63 -1.61 -19.54
N LYS A 155 -12.46 -0.44 -20.18
CA LYS A 155 -11.12 0.07 -20.52
C LYS A 155 -10.34 0.39 -19.24
N TRP A 156 -9.01 0.28 -19.32
CA TRP A 156 -8.13 0.63 -18.21
C TRP A 156 -8.30 2.11 -17.82
N HIS A 157 -8.51 2.36 -16.54
CA HIS A 157 -8.63 3.70 -15.96
C HIS A 157 -8.25 3.67 -14.48
N GLU A 158 -7.81 4.80 -13.97
CA GLU A 158 -7.71 5.06 -12.53
C GLU A 158 -9.06 5.57 -12.03
N ASN A 159 -9.55 5.03 -10.91
CA ASN A 159 -10.75 5.57 -10.26
C ASN A 159 -10.38 6.59 -9.17
N ARG A 160 -11.38 7.31 -8.64
CA ARG A 160 -11.17 8.35 -7.61
C ARG A 160 -10.54 7.86 -6.30
N ARG A 161 -10.40 6.55 -6.10
CA ARG A 161 -9.75 5.93 -4.93
C ARG A 161 -8.30 5.56 -5.21
N GLY A 162 -7.73 5.95 -6.36
CA GLY A 162 -6.36 5.61 -6.75
C GLY A 162 -6.19 4.15 -7.17
N ILE A 163 -7.26 3.49 -7.60
CA ILE A 163 -7.24 2.07 -8.00
C ILE A 163 -7.25 1.98 -9.52
N LEU A 164 -6.25 1.30 -10.08
CA LEU A 164 -6.18 0.99 -11.50
C LEU A 164 -7.12 -0.17 -11.83
N THR A 165 -8.08 0.07 -12.71
CA THR A 165 -9.17 -0.86 -13.01
C THR A 165 -9.26 -1.14 -14.50
N GLY A 166 -9.41 -2.41 -14.88
CA GLY A 166 -9.63 -2.80 -16.28
C GLY A 166 -10.13 -4.22 -16.44
N THR A 167 -10.23 -4.66 -17.69
CA THR A 167 -10.56 -6.05 -18.02
C THR A 167 -9.58 -6.62 -19.02
N ILE A 168 -9.21 -7.88 -18.82
CA ILE A 168 -8.37 -8.68 -19.73
C ILE A 168 -8.94 -10.09 -19.82
N GLY A 169 -9.13 -10.62 -21.03
CA GLY A 169 -9.83 -11.90 -21.21
C GLY A 169 -11.18 -11.91 -20.51
N GLU A 170 -11.44 -12.93 -19.69
CA GLU A 170 -12.66 -13.08 -18.88
C GLU A 170 -12.56 -12.45 -17.48
N TYR A 171 -11.50 -11.70 -17.21
CA TYR A 171 -11.20 -11.18 -15.89
C TYR A 171 -11.41 -9.67 -15.80
N ARG A 172 -11.97 -9.25 -14.66
CA ARG A 172 -11.93 -7.88 -14.16
C ARG A 172 -10.80 -7.79 -13.14
N ILE A 173 -9.91 -6.83 -13.38
CA ILE A 173 -8.72 -6.60 -12.58
C ILE A 173 -8.84 -5.24 -11.90
N GLU A 174 -8.52 -5.20 -10.62
CA GLU A 174 -8.35 -3.98 -9.85
C GLU A 174 -7.00 -4.06 -9.14
N ILE A 175 -6.13 -3.07 -9.33
CA ILE A 175 -4.83 -2.97 -8.66
C ILE A 175 -4.86 -1.76 -7.75
N GLY A 176 -4.72 -2.00 -6.45
CA GLY A 176 -4.68 -0.93 -5.44
C GLY A 176 -3.45 -1.10 -4.56
N GLY A 177 -2.83 0.02 -4.20
CA GLY A 177 -1.66 0.01 -3.32
C GLY A 177 -2.00 0.45 -1.91
N TYR A 178 -1.21 0.04 -0.93
CA TYR A 178 -1.26 0.55 0.42
C TYR A 178 0.15 0.73 0.97
N TYR A 179 0.27 1.62 1.96
CA TYR A 179 1.54 2.00 2.57
C TYR A 179 1.36 2.17 4.09
N ILE A 180 2.38 1.78 4.84
CA ILE A 180 2.46 1.94 6.29
C ILE A 180 3.74 2.72 6.59
N ASP A 181 3.62 3.93 7.13
CA ASP A 181 4.78 4.77 7.45
C ASP A 181 5.52 4.27 8.70
N LYS A 182 4.77 3.82 9.71
CA LYS A 182 5.30 3.39 11.00
C LYS A 182 4.54 2.15 11.48
N PRO A 183 5.18 1.25 12.25
CA PRO A 183 4.48 0.17 12.92
C PRO A 183 3.34 0.75 13.78
N MET A 184 2.10 0.34 13.53
CA MET A 184 0.93 0.82 14.25
C MET A 184 -0.02 -0.32 14.60
N VAL A 185 -0.75 -0.15 15.70
CA VAL A 185 -1.76 -1.12 16.16
C VAL A 185 -3.11 -0.77 15.52
N GLY A 186 -3.66 -1.70 14.73
CA GLY A 186 -4.99 -1.59 14.10
C GLY A 186 -4.95 -1.37 12.58
N ARG A 187 -6.12 -1.24 11.96
CA ARG A 187 -6.28 -1.08 10.50
C ARG A 187 -5.98 0.35 10.03
N GLN A 188 -4.75 0.80 10.18
CA GLN A 188 -4.31 2.10 9.70
C GLN A 188 -3.26 1.93 8.60
N TYR A 189 -3.67 2.18 7.36
CA TYR A 189 -2.78 2.24 6.20
C TYR A 189 -3.17 3.44 5.34
N GLN A 190 -2.21 3.98 4.60
CA GLN A 190 -2.46 4.99 3.59
C GLN A 190 -2.72 4.32 2.24
N ARG A 191 -3.73 4.79 1.51
CA ARG A 191 -4.00 4.34 0.13
C ARG A 191 -2.95 4.95 -0.79
N VAL A 192 -2.36 4.14 -1.65
CA VAL A 192 -1.44 4.60 -2.70
C VAL A 192 -2.20 4.80 -4.01
N LEU A 193 -1.94 5.92 -4.70
CA LEU A 193 -2.50 6.23 -6.01
C LEU A 193 -1.73 5.44 -7.08
N VAL A 194 -2.33 4.36 -7.58
CA VAL A 194 -1.70 3.47 -8.57
C VAL A 194 -1.97 3.97 -9.98
N LYS A 195 -0.89 4.30 -10.69
CA LYS A 195 -0.91 4.85 -12.05
C LYS A 195 -0.16 3.92 -13.01
N CYS A 196 -0.67 3.76 -14.22
CA CYS A 196 0.03 3.04 -15.30
C CYS A 196 -0.25 3.72 -16.64
N PRO A 197 0.55 4.74 -17.01
CA PRO A 197 0.32 5.54 -18.21
C PRO A 197 0.25 4.73 -19.50
N ALA A 198 0.95 3.59 -19.56
CA ALA A 198 0.96 2.72 -20.74
C ALA A 198 -0.42 2.11 -21.06
N VAL A 199 -1.30 1.94 -20.07
CA VAL A 199 -2.64 1.34 -20.26
C VAL A 199 -3.78 2.33 -20.12
N THR A 200 -3.59 3.40 -19.33
CA THR A 200 -4.58 4.48 -19.19
C THR A 200 -4.43 5.55 -20.26
N GLY A 201 -3.28 5.58 -20.96
CA GLY A 201 -2.82 6.71 -21.73
C GLY A 201 -2.19 7.79 -20.84
N ILE A 202 -1.45 8.70 -21.47
CA ILE A 202 -1.04 9.96 -20.87
C ILE A 202 -2.20 10.92 -21.13
N GLY A 203 -2.90 11.35 -20.07
CA GLY A 203 -3.99 12.30 -20.21
C GLY A 203 -3.51 13.56 -20.94
N LYS A 204 -4.24 13.98 -21.98
CA LYS A 204 -4.26 15.40 -22.34
C LYS A 204 -5.12 16.06 -21.28
N GLU A 205 -4.51 16.84 -20.40
CA GLU A 205 -5.24 17.84 -19.61
C GLU A 205 -5.96 18.83 -20.53
#